data_AF-A0A6B3EJ75-F1
#
_entry.id   AF-A0A6B3EJ75-F1
#
_cell.length_a   1.000
_cell.length_b   1.000
_cell.length_c   1.000
_cell.angle_alpha   90.00
_cell.angle_beta   90.00
_cell.angle_gamma   90.00
#
_symmetry.space_group_name_H-M   'P 1'
#
loop_
_entity.id
_entity.type
_entity.pdbx_description
1 polymer ?
#
loop_
_entity_poly.entity_id
_entity_poly.type
_entity_poly.pdbx_seq_one_letter_code
_entity_poly.pdbx_strand_id
1 'polypeptide(L)'
;VARTAAVAERLHADDVWVEAELGEIGGKDGVHSATARTDPAEAAEYVRATGVDALAVAVGSSHAMTSRTATLDQDLISRLRQAVDV
;
A
#
# COMPACT_ATOMS: atom_id res chain seq x y z
N VAL A 1 -10.63 4.76 -1.53
CA VAL A 1 -10.43 6.12 -2.08
C VAL A 1 -11.15 7.19 -1.26
N ALA A 2 -12.46 7.41 -1.42
CA ALA A 2 -13.15 8.57 -0.83
C ALA A 2 -12.92 8.79 0.68
N ARG A 3 -12.99 7.72 1.48
CA ARG A 3 -12.71 7.79 2.92
C ARG A 3 -11.26 8.18 3.22
N THR A 4 -10.31 7.59 2.50
CA THR A 4 -8.88 7.88 2.65
C THR A 4 -8.58 9.33 2.28
N ALA A 5 -9.15 9.82 1.17
CA ALA A 5 -8.99 11.20 0.73
C ALA A 5 -9.51 12.20 1.77
N ALA A 6 -10.70 11.96 2.33
CA ALA A 6 -11.26 12.81 3.37
C ALA A 6 -10.42 12.81 4.67
N VAL A 7 -9.74 11.70 4.98
CA VAL A 7 -8.82 11.63 6.12
C VAL A 7 -7.53 12.38 5.84
N ALA A 8 -6.93 12.19 4.66
CA ALA A 8 -5.71 12.89 4.24
C ALA A 8 -5.93 14.41 4.22
N GLU A 9 -6.97 14.89 3.54
CA GLU A 9 -7.31 16.32 3.48
C GLU A 9 -7.46 16.94 4.88
N ARG A 10 -8.14 16.25 5.79
CA ARG A 10 -8.33 16.74 7.16
C ARG A 10 -7.01 16.79 7.94
N LEU A 11 -6.17 15.77 7.83
CA LEU A 11 -4.94 15.65 8.61
C LEU A 11 -3.80 16.53 8.06
N HIS A 12 -3.79 16.78 6.75
CA HIS A 12 -2.88 17.73 6.12
C HIS A 12 -3.08 19.16 6.61
N ALA A 13 -4.29 19.54 7.04
CA ALA A 13 -4.53 20.84 7.67
C ALA A 13 -3.76 21.02 9.00
N ASP A 14 -3.34 19.91 9.62
CA ASP A 14 -2.56 19.86 10.85
C ASP A 14 -1.09 19.42 10.61
N ASP A 15 -0.61 19.47 9.37
CA ASP A 15 0.73 19.00 8.95
C ASP A 15 1.01 17.52 9.30
N VAL A 16 -0.03 16.67 9.34
CA VAL A 16 0.08 15.25 9.65
C VAL A 16 0.06 14.40 8.38
N TRP A 17 1.09 13.56 8.21
CA TRP A 17 1.18 12.60 7.11
C TRP A 17 0.25 11.40 7.30
N VAL A 18 -0.26 10.89 6.19
CA VAL A 18 -1.16 9.74 6.14
C VAL A 18 -0.56 8.64 5.26
N GLU A 19 -0.35 7.46 5.87
CA GLU A 19 -0.10 6.22 5.14
C GLU A 19 -1.42 5.49 4.88
N ALA A 20 -1.55 4.89 3.70
CA ALA A 20 -2.65 3.99 3.39
C ALA A 20 -2.17 2.69 2.75
N GLU A 21 -3.04 1.70 2.69
CA GLU A 21 -2.83 0.44 1.99
C GLU A 21 -3.77 0.35 0.78
N LEU A 22 -3.28 -0.21 -0.32
CA LEU A 22 -4.09 -0.55 -1.49
C LEU A 22 -4.07 -2.07 -1.73
N GLY A 23 -5.28 -2.63 -1.82
CA GLY A 23 -5.48 -4.06 -2.00
C GLY A 23 -5.43 -4.78 -0.66
N GLU A 24 -4.82 -5.96 -0.66
CA GLU A 24 -4.72 -6.83 0.51
C GLU A 24 -3.26 -7.18 0.77
N ILE A 25 -2.69 -6.73 1.89
CA ILE A 25 -1.45 -7.27 2.44
C ILE A 25 -1.81 -8.50 3.30
N GLY A 26 -1.25 -9.67 2.96
CA GLY A 26 -1.65 -10.97 3.54
C GLY A 26 -1.80 -10.95 5.06
N GLY A 27 -2.86 -11.49 5.67
CA GLY A 27 -3.08 -11.39 7.12
C GLY A 27 -4.41 -11.99 7.59
N LYS A 28 -4.55 -12.29 8.89
CA LYS A 28 -5.55 -13.26 9.42
C LYS A 28 -7.00 -12.75 9.32
N ASP A 29 -7.79 -13.37 8.43
CA ASP A 29 -9.20 -13.78 8.60
C ASP A 29 -9.90 -14.00 7.23
N GLY A 30 -9.39 -14.97 6.46
CA GLY A 30 -10.24 -15.71 5.51
C GLY A 30 -10.22 -15.32 4.03
N VAL A 31 -9.53 -14.25 3.59
CA VAL A 31 -9.44 -13.93 2.15
C VAL A 31 -8.04 -13.47 1.68
N HIS A 32 -7.08 -13.23 2.60
CA HIS A 32 -5.83 -12.56 2.24
C HIS A 32 -4.69 -13.54 1.88
N SER A 33 -4.20 -13.48 0.64
CA SER A 33 -3.15 -14.37 0.12
C SER A 33 -1.77 -13.73 0.13
N ALA A 34 -0.73 -14.47 0.53
CA ALA A 34 0.68 -14.08 0.31
C ALA A 34 1.06 -13.95 -1.18
N THR A 35 0.19 -14.40 -2.08
CA THR A 35 0.31 -14.20 -3.54
C THR A 35 -0.26 -12.86 -3.99
N ALA A 36 -0.89 -12.06 -3.11
CA ALA A 36 -1.36 -10.74 -3.47
C ALA A 36 -0.19 -9.89 -3.96
N ARG A 37 -0.41 -9.19 -5.06
CA ARG A 37 0.55 -8.27 -5.68
C ARG A 37 -0.17 -6.98 -6.00
N THR A 38 0.33 -5.87 -5.49
CA THR A 38 -0.21 -4.55 -5.83
C THR A 38 0.09 -4.25 -7.29
N ASP A 39 -0.93 -3.85 -8.06
CA ASP A 39 -0.73 -3.37 -9.41
C ASP A 39 -0.15 -1.94 -9.41
N PRO A 40 0.95 -1.66 -10.13
CA PRO A 40 1.56 -0.33 -10.13
C PRO A 40 0.67 0.78 -10.70
N ALA A 41 -0.20 0.49 -11.67
CA ALA A 41 -1.09 1.50 -12.24
C ALA A 41 -2.22 1.85 -11.26
N GLU A 42 -2.80 0.84 -10.60
CA GLU A 42 -3.78 1.06 -9.53
C GLU A 42 -3.18 1.81 -8.34
N ALA A 43 -1.93 1.49 -7.95
CA ALA A 43 -1.21 2.20 -6.90
C ALA A 43 -1.04 3.69 -7.22
N ALA A 44 -0.59 4.00 -8.43
CA ALA A 44 -0.42 5.37 -8.88
C ALA A 44 -1.75 6.13 -8.94
N GLU A 45 -2.82 5.48 -9.39
CA GLU A 45 -4.16 6.08 -9.39
C GLU A 45 -4.67 6.32 -7.97
N TYR A 46 -4.47 5.37 -7.08
CA TYR A 46 -4.91 5.47 -5.69
C TYR A 46 -4.19 6.61 -4.96
N VAL A 47 -2.88 6.73 -5.09
CA VAL A 47 -2.10 7.82 -4.47
C VAL A 47 -2.59 9.17 -4.99
N ARG A 48 -2.71 9.35 -6.31
CA ARG A 48 -3.24 10.59 -6.90
C ARG A 48 -4.66 10.92 -6.41
N ALA A 49 -5.52 9.91 -6.30
CA ALA A 49 -6.91 10.11 -5.93
C ALA A 49 -7.13 10.31 -4.42
N THR A 50 -6.16 9.94 -3.58
CA THR A 50 -6.28 10.03 -2.12
C THR A 50 -5.39 11.09 -1.49
N GLY A 51 -4.28 11.47 -2.14
CA GLY A 51 -3.31 12.42 -1.59
C GLY A 51 -2.56 11.87 -0.38
N VAL A 52 -2.42 10.55 -0.25
CA VAL A 52 -1.65 9.94 0.85
C VAL A 52 -0.16 10.19 0.68
N ASP A 53 0.58 10.27 1.78
CA ASP A 53 2.01 10.56 1.82
C ASP A 53 2.87 9.29 1.78
N ALA A 54 2.24 8.13 1.98
CA ALA A 54 2.88 6.82 1.87
C ALA A 54 1.86 5.75 1.48
N LEU A 55 2.33 4.74 0.75
CA LEU A 55 1.51 3.60 0.33
C LEU A 55 2.15 2.27 0.77
N ALA A 56 1.45 1.52 1.61
CA ALA A 56 1.74 0.12 1.90
C ALA A 56 1.33 -0.75 0.70
N VAL A 57 2.24 -1.63 0.27
CA VAL A 57 2.10 -2.43 -0.95
C VAL A 57 2.30 -3.93 -0.69
N ALA A 58 1.53 -4.76 -1.38
CA ALA A 58 1.65 -6.20 -1.37
C ALA A 58 2.75 -6.65 -2.34
N VAL A 59 3.91 -7.04 -1.80
CA VAL A 59 5.11 -7.44 -2.57
C VAL A 59 5.66 -8.80 -2.14
N GLY A 60 4.87 -9.61 -1.43
CA GLY A 60 5.24 -10.97 -1.00
C GLY A 60 5.44 -11.17 0.51
N SER A 61 5.20 -10.14 1.32
CA SER A 61 5.11 -10.25 2.78
C SER A 61 3.66 -10.40 3.26
N SER A 62 3.51 -10.83 4.52
CA SER A 62 2.24 -10.88 5.23
C SER A 62 2.34 -10.13 6.57
N HIS A 63 1.22 -9.66 7.09
CA HIS A 63 1.03 -9.18 8.45
C HIS A 63 1.36 -10.26 9.49
N ALA A 64 1.87 -9.79 10.63
CA ALA A 64 2.15 -10.61 11.80
C ALA A 64 3.03 -11.84 11.54
N MET A 65 3.95 -11.77 10.56
CA MET A 65 4.94 -12.82 10.33
C MET A 65 5.78 -13.06 11.58
N THR A 66 5.76 -14.30 12.08
CA THR A 66 6.57 -14.75 13.23
C THR A 66 7.89 -15.39 12.81
N SER A 67 8.08 -15.62 11.51
CA SER A 67 9.29 -16.15 10.91
C SER A 67 9.72 -15.33 9.69
N ARG A 68 11.02 -15.29 9.40
CA ARG A 68 11.61 -14.49 8.30
C ARG A 68 11.65 -15.27 6.99
N THR A 69 10.50 -15.75 6.54
CA THR A 69 10.39 -16.63 5.36
C THR A 69 9.89 -15.93 4.10
N ALA A 70 9.52 -14.65 4.18
CA ALA A 70 9.05 -13.90 3.03
C ALA A 70 10.15 -13.76 1.97
N THR A 71 9.76 -13.93 0.72
CA THR A 71 10.56 -13.55 -0.44
C THR A 71 9.87 -12.35 -1.08
N LEU A 72 10.55 -11.21 -1.08
CA LEU A 72 10.02 -9.97 -1.63
C LEU A 72 10.28 -9.91 -3.14
N ASP A 73 9.26 -9.48 -3.88
CA ASP A 73 9.31 -9.28 -5.32
C ASP A 73 10.03 -7.95 -5.63
N GLN A 74 11.34 -8.01 -5.81
CA GLN A 74 12.20 -6.84 -6.04
C GLN A 74 11.90 -6.13 -7.36
N ASP A 75 11.48 -6.89 -8.38
CA ASP A 75 11.11 -6.34 -9.68
C ASP A 75 9.80 -5.55 -9.58
N LEU A 76 8.82 -6.07 -8.83
CA LEU A 76 7.60 -5.33 -8.54
C LEU A 76 7.88 -4.07 -7.70
N ILE A 77 8.72 -4.16 -6.66
CA ILE A 77 9.12 -2.98 -5.86
C ILE A 77 9.71 -1.90 -6.76
N SER A 78 10.58 -2.28 -7.70
CA SER A 78 11.19 -1.35 -8.65
C SER A 78 10.15 -0.69 -9.57
N ARG A 79 9.17 -1.46 -10.06
CA ARG A 79 8.06 -0.92 -10.88
C ARG A 79 7.13 0.00 -10.08
N LEU A 80 6.80 -0.36 -8.84
CA LEU A 80 5.99 0.47 -7.95
C LEU A 80 6.70 1.80 -7.68
N ARG A 81 8.00 1.76 -7.37
CA ARG A 81 8.78 2.99 -7.17
C ARG A 81 8.79 3.89 -8.40
N GLN A 82 8.77 3.34 -9.61
CA GLN A 82 8.71 4.15 -10.83
C GLN A 82 7.32 4.75 -11.09
N ALA A 83 6.26 4.05 -10.68
CA ALA A 83 4.88 4.45 -10.95
C ALA A 83 4.30 5.40 -9.89
N VAL A 84 4.78 5.32 -8.66
CA VAL A 84 4.26 6.04 -7.49
C VAL A 84 5.27 7.10 -7.04
N ASP A 85 4.77 8.29 -6.73
CA ASP A 85 5.55 9.50 -6.43
C ASP A 85 5.73 9.80 -4.93
N VAL A 86 5.27 8.89 -4.07
CA VAL A 86 5.45 8.91 -2.61
C VAL A 86 6.41 7.84 -2.11
#